data_AF-A0A815LJ93-F1
#
_entry.id   AF-A0A815LJ93-F1
#
_cell.length_a   1.000
_cell.length_b   1.000
_cell.length_c   1.000
_cell.angle_alpha   90.00
_cell.angle_beta   90.00
_cell.angle_gamma   90.00
#
_symmetry.space_group_name_H-M   'P 1'
#
loop_
_entity.id
_entity.type
_entity.pdbx_description
1 polymer ?
#
loop_
_entity_poly.entity_id
_entity_poly.type
_entity_poly.pdbx_seq_one_letter_code
_entity_poly.pdbx_strand_id
1 'polypeptide(L)'
;MRFIYWRSSSEWSLFNIMFDIIIKLKTLDFIKWFLLTTMSMTLTTYLNVCFFTTITNNVEQGLKYLLLLIIFETITSYCSMKQRLAKRIFVLDFLEEFRSKLYQRILSSDWMKIKLSDQENIRQKLERACSSVQFLFEDILDQLKEMNRFLLTMMTVFYICPMACLLIGMIYFSSYYLYLNKQSENLLHIKT
;
A
#
# COMPACT_ATOMS: atom_id res chain seq x y z
N MET A 1 -25.82 -8.11 -37.23
CA MET A 1 -26.39 -7.43 -36.05
C MET A 1 -25.33 -7.32 -34.97
N ARG A 2 -24.73 -6.13 -34.78
CA ARG A 2 -23.76 -5.89 -33.70
C ARG A 2 -24.55 -5.46 -32.46
N PHE A 3 -24.58 -6.31 -31.44
CA PHE A 3 -24.98 -5.92 -30.10
C PHE A 3 -23.90 -4.96 -29.55
N ILE A 4 -24.10 -3.66 -29.75
CA ILE A 4 -23.46 -2.66 -28.91
C ILE A 4 -24.22 -2.72 -27.59
N TYR A 5 -23.71 -3.50 -26.65
CA TYR A 5 -24.18 -3.44 -25.26
C TYR A 5 -23.94 -2.01 -24.77
N TRP A 6 -25.02 -1.25 -24.66
CA TRP A 6 -25.07 -0.03 -23.88
C TRP A 6 -24.82 -0.42 -22.42
N ARG A 7 -23.54 -0.48 -22.02
CA ARG A 7 -23.18 -0.60 -20.62
C ARG A 7 -23.65 0.66 -19.91
N SER A 8 -24.43 0.48 -18.84
CA SER A 8 -24.96 1.57 -18.02
C SER A 8 -23.84 2.46 -17.46
N SER A 9 -24.12 3.75 -17.25
CA SER A 9 -23.13 4.71 -16.70
C SER A 9 -22.54 4.28 -15.34
N SER A 10 -23.29 3.46 -14.58
CA SER A 10 -22.87 2.88 -13.30
C SER A 10 -21.75 1.84 -13.41
N GLU A 11 -21.63 1.13 -14.53
CA GLU A 11 -20.52 0.18 -14.75
C GLU A 11 -19.17 0.88 -14.97
N TRP A 12 -19.21 2.15 -15.37
CA TRP A 12 -18.02 2.98 -15.59
C TRP A 12 -17.64 3.83 -14.36
N SER A 13 -18.18 3.49 -13.18
CA SER A 13 -17.70 4.07 -11.93
C SER A 13 -16.24 3.69 -11.73
N LEU A 14 -15.45 4.64 -11.22
CA LEU A 14 -14.01 4.44 -11.01
C LEU A 14 -13.76 3.24 -10.07
N PHE A 15 -14.64 3.07 -9.08
CA PHE A 15 -14.66 1.92 -8.17
C PHE A 15 -14.80 0.58 -8.91
N ASN A 16 -15.80 0.42 -9.80
CA ASN A 16 -16.00 -0.83 -10.54
C ASN A 16 -14.85 -1.13 -11.50
N ILE A 17 -14.30 -0.10 -12.14
CA ILE A 17 -13.14 -0.24 -13.03
C ILE A 17 -11.93 -0.76 -12.24
N MET A 18 -11.64 -0.18 -11.08
CA MET A 18 -10.53 -0.59 -10.21
C MET A 18 -10.72 -2.02 -9.73
N PHE A 19 -11.92 -2.38 -9.29
CA PHE A 19 -12.22 -3.71 -8.74
C PHE A 19 -12.07 -4.81 -9.79
N ASP A 20 -12.59 -4.60 -11.00
CA ASP A 20 -12.42 -5.52 -12.12
C ASP A 20 -10.95 -5.75 -12.48
N ILE A 21 -10.13 -4.69 -12.48
CA ILE A 21 -8.71 -4.78 -12.81
C ILE A 21 -8.00 -5.61 -11.73
N ILE A 22 -8.28 -5.36 -10.45
CA ILE A 22 -7.71 -6.11 -9.33
C ILE A 22 -8.05 -7.60 -9.40
N ILE A 23 -9.31 -7.95 -9.73
CA ILE A 23 -9.73 -9.35 -9.91
C ILE A 23 -8.93 -10.03 -11.04
N LYS A 24 -8.71 -9.31 -12.15
CA LYS A 24 -8.03 -9.85 -13.34
C LYS A 24 -6.53 -10.07 -13.13
N LEU A 25 -5.88 -9.23 -12.33
CA LEU A 25 -4.42 -9.22 -12.12
C LEU A 25 -3.87 -10.41 -11.34
N LYS A 26 -4.71 -11.25 -10.72
CA LYS A 26 -4.27 -12.39 -9.89
C LYS A 26 -3.14 -11.98 -8.92
N THR A 27 -3.48 -11.13 -7.95
CA THR A 27 -2.61 -10.52 -6.92
C THR A 27 -1.88 -11.49 -5.97
N LEU A 28 -1.93 -12.79 -6.22
CA LEU A 28 -1.43 -13.84 -5.34
C LEU A 28 0.07 -13.72 -5.06
N ASP A 29 0.89 -13.39 -6.07
CA ASP A 29 2.33 -13.24 -5.88
C ASP A 29 2.67 -12.02 -5.01
N PHE A 30 1.98 -10.90 -5.23
CA PHE A 30 2.14 -9.71 -4.38
C PHE A 30 1.73 -10.02 -2.93
N ILE A 31 0.57 -10.65 -2.72
CA ILE A 31 0.06 -11.02 -1.39
C ILE A 31 1.03 -12.01 -0.70
N LYS A 32 1.53 -13.01 -1.43
CA LYS A 32 2.49 -13.99 -0.92
C LYS A 32 3.77 -13.32 -0.40
N TRP A 33 4.39 -12.45 -1.21
CA TRP A 33 5.61 -11.75 -0.80
C TRP A 33 5.36 -10.72 0.29
N PHE A 34 4.17 -10.10 0.31
CA PHE A 34 3.75 -9.21 1.40
C PHE A 34 3.64 -9.97 2.73
N LEU A 35 2.97 -11.13 2.75
CA LEU A 35 2.84 -11.98 3.94
C LEU A 35 4.19 -12.51 4.42
N LEU A 36 5.05 -13.00 3.51
CA LEU A 36 6.39 -13.47 3.84
C LEU A 36 7.29 -12.37 4.43
N THR A 37 7.18 -11.14 3.92
CA THR A 37 7.92 -10.00 4.45
C THR A 37 7.42 -9.63 5.85
N THR A 38 6.10 -9.68 6.06
CA THR A 38 5.49 -9.43 7.38
C THR A 38 5.97 -10.47 8.39
N MET A 39 5.89 -11.76 8.05
CA MET A 39 6.33 -12.86 8.92
C MET A 39 7.84 -12.78 9.23
N SER A 40 8.68 -12.55 8.23
CA SER A 40 10.14 -12.43 8.45
C SER A 40 10.50 -11.23 9.34
N MET A 41 9.83 -10.09 9.17
CA MET A 41 9.96 -8.94 10.08
C MET A 41 9.55 -9.29 11.52
N THR A 42 8.44 -10.01 11.72
CA THR A 42 8.01 -10.42 13.07
C THR A 42 9.03 -11.32 13.76
N LEU A 43 9.56 -12.32 13.05
CA LEU A 43 10.55 -13.27 13.58
C LEU A 43 11.86 -12.57 13.92
N THR A 44 12.33 -11.67 13.05
CA THR A 44 13.55 -10.89 13.30
C THR A 44 13.38 -10.00 14.52
N THR A 45 12.23 -9.34 14.66
CA THR A 45 11.94 -8.50 15.83
C THR A 45 11.90 -9.32 17.12
N TYR A 46 11.27 -10.49 17.08
CA TYR A 46 11.23 -11.42 18.22
C TYR A 46 12.63 -11.89 18.63
N LEU A 47 13.46 -12.33 17.66
CA LEU A 47 14.84 -12.74 17.92
C LEU A 47 15.68 -11.61 18.53
N ASN A 48 15.44 -10.38 18.09
CA ASN A 48 16.12 -9.20 18.62
C ASN A 48 15.77 -8.95 20.10
N VAL A 49 14.50 -9.08 20.45
CA VAL A 49 14.05 -9.00 21.86
C VAL A 49 14.69 -10.11 22.69
N CYS A 50 14.63 -11.36 22.22
CA CYS A 50 15.24 -12.49 22.92
C CYS A 50 16.75 -12.33 23.10
N PHE A 51 17.46 -11.77 22.12
CA PHE A 51 18.88 -11.49 22.22
C PHE A 51 19.17 -10.53 23.38
N PHE A 52 18.53 -9.36 23.39
CA PHE A 52 18.77 -8.33 24.41
C PHE A 52 18.35 -8.77 25.82
N THR A 53 17.31 -9.60 25.96
CA THR A 53 16.90 -10.13 27.27
C THR A 53 17.81 -11.25 27.79
N THR A 54 18.49 -11.98 26.89
CA THR A 54 19.24 -13.19 27.26
C THR A 54 20.74 -12.94 27.39
N ILE A 55 21.30 -11.98 26.64
CA ILE A 55 22.76 -11.73 26.63
C ILE A 55 23.32 -11.36 28.02
N THR A 56 22.51 -10.72 28.85
CA THR A 56 22.86 -10.33 30.22
C THR A 56 22.94 -11.52 31.18
N ASN A 57 22.17 -12.58 30.92
CA ASN A 57 22.03 -13.73 31.82
C ASN A 57 22.82 -14.97 31.33
N ASN A 58 22.91 -15.17 30.01
CA ASN A 58 23.60 -16.31 29.41
C ASN A 58 24.22 -15.91 28.06
N VAL A 59 25.54 -15.71 28.07
CA VAL A 59 26.31 -15.25 26.90
C VAL A 59 26.29 -16.28 25.76
N GLU A 60 26.44 -17.57 26.06
CA GLU A 60 26.48 -18.62 25.02
C GLU A 60 25.15 -18.70 24.27
N GLN A 61 24.03 -18.62 24.99
CA GLN A 61 22.70 -18.62 24.38
C GLN A 61 22.40 -17.30 23.66
N GLY A 62 22.88 -16.17 24.19
CA GLY A 62 22.85 -14.88 23.50
C GLY A 62 23.56 -14.90 22.15
N LEU A 63 24.75 -15.52 22.06
CA LEU A 63 25.48 -15.67 20.81
C LEU A 63 24.74 -16.55 19.78
N LYS A 64 24.01 -17.57 20.23
CA LYS A 64 23.13 -18.37 19.35
C LYS A 64 21.99 -17.52 18.76
N TYR A 65 21.37 -16.66 19.57
CA TYR A 65 20.35 -15.72 19.06
C TYR A 65 20.94 -14.68 18.11
N LEU A 66 22.16 -14.19 18.37
CA LEU A 66 22.85 -13.26 17.46
C LEU A 66 23.09 -13.89 16.08
N LEU A 67 23.53 -15.14 16.04
CA LEU A 67 23.74 -15.86 14.78
C LEU A 67 22.42 -16.07 14.02
N LEU A 68 21.34 -16.44 14.73
CA LEU A 68 20.00 -16.52 14.15
C LEU A 68 19.53 -15.16 13.62
N LEU A 69 19.81 -14.07 14.35
CA LEU A 69 19.42 -12.72 13.97
C LEU A 69 20.07 -12.31 12.64
N ILE A 70 21.37 -12.57 12.46
CA ILE A 70 22.08 -12.31 11.20
C ILE A 70 21.45 -13.06 10.02
N ILE A 71 21.12 -14.35 10.21
CA ILE A 71 20.49 -15.18 9.18
C ILE A 71 19.10 -14.62 8.83
N PHE A 72 18.27 -14.34 9.83
CA PHE A 72 16.91 -13.85 9.63
C PHE A 72 16.86 -12.42 9.07
N GLU A 73 17.83 -11.58 9.37
CA GLU A 73 17.95 -10.25 8.78
C GLU A 73 18.27 -10.34 7.28
N THR A 74 19.10 -11.29 6.88
CA THR A 74 19.38 -11.59 5.47
C THR A 74 18.12 -12.10 4.75
N ILE A 75 17.36 -13.01 5.38
CA ILE A 75 16.09 -13.52 4.84
C ILE A 75 15.07 -12.38 4.71
N THR A 76 14.95 -11.53 5.72
CA THR A 76 14.03 -10.39 5.74
C THR A 76 14.38 -9.38 4.64
N SER A 77 15.66 -9.10 4.45
CA SER A 77 16.16 -8.24 3.37
C SER A 77 15.79 -8.81 1.99
N TYR A 78 15.99 -10.12 1.78
CA TYR A 78 15.60 -10.81 0.56
C TYR A 78 14.08 -10.75 0.30
N CYS A 79 13.26 -11.06 1.31
CA CYS A 79 11.80 -10.97 1.22
C CYS A 79 11.34 -9.55 0.87
N SER A 80 11.91 -8.53 1.55
CA SER A 80 11.62 -7.12 1.29
C SER A 80 11.98 -6.70 -0.14
N MET A 81 13.11 -7.17 -0.67
CA MET A 81 13.49 -6.92 -2.06
C MET A 81 12.49 -7.57 -3.04
N LYS A 82 12.12 -8.83 -2.81
CA LYS A 82 11.14 -9.53 -3.65
C LYS A 82 9.75 -8.88 -3.59
N GLN A 83 9.34 -8.42 -2.41
CA GLN A 83 8.10 -7.65 -2.23
C GLN A 83 8.13 -6.34 -3.03
N ARG A 84 9.24 -5.58 -3.00
CA ARG A 84 9.39 -4.35 -3.79
C ARG A 84 9.28 -4.61 -5.30
N LEU A 85 9.90 -5.69 -5.77
CA LEU A 85 9.79 -6.11 -7.17
C LEU A 85 8.35 -6.49 -7.53
N ALA A 86 7.69 -7.31 -6.70
CA ALA A 86 6.30 -7.70 -6.90
C ALA A 86 5.35 -6.50 -6.87
N LYS A 87 5.58 -5.51 -5.98
CA LYS A 87 4.84 -4.23 -5.94
C LYS A 87 4.95 -3.53 -7.30
N ARG A 88 6.18 -3.39 -7.81
CA ARG A 88 6.43 -2.67 -9.06
C ARG A 88 5.78 -3.36 -10.26
N ILE A 89 5.87 -4.69 -10.34
CA ILE A 89 5.21 -5.47 -11.38
C ILE A 89 3.70 -5.29 -11.30
N PHE A 90 3.11 -5.42 -10.11
CA PHE A 90 1.67 -5.23 -9.90
C PHE A 90 1.18 -3.84 -10.34
N VAL A 91 1.91 -2.78 -9.99
CA VAL A 91 1.57 -1.41 -10.41
C VAL A 91 1.64 -1.25 -11.93
N LEU A 92 2.66 -1.80 -12.58
CA LEU A 92 2.80 -1.74 -14.04
C LEU A 92 1.66 -2.47 -14.74
N ASP A 93 1.36 -3.69 -14.32
CA ASP A 93 0.27 -4.49 -14.89
C ASP A 93 -1.09 -3.81 -14.65
N PHE A 94 -1.29 -3.21 -13.47
CA PHE A 94 -2.47 -2.41 -13.17
C PHE A 94 -2.64 -1.23 -14.11
N LEU A 95 -1.56 -0.47 -14.34
CA LEU A 95 -1.60 0.69 -15.22
C LEU A 95 -1.85 0.29 -16.68
N GLU A 96 -1.30 -0.84 -17.12
CA GLU A 96 -1.54 -1.36 -18.46
C GLU A 96 -3.03 -1.67 -18.68
N GLU A 97 -3.64 -2.41 -17.75
CA GLU A 97 -5.06 -2.76 -17.84
C GLU A 97 -5.97 -1.53 -17.66
N PHE A 98 -5.61 -0.60 -16.76
CA PHE A 98 -6.33 0.65 -16.58
C PHE A 98 -6.31 1.51 -17.84
N ARG A 99 -5.14 1.62 -18.48
CA ARG A 99 -4.97 2.32 -19.75
C ARG A 99 -5.79 1.66 -20.86
N SER A 100 -5.80 0.33 -20.93
CA SER A 100 -6.60 -0.44 -21.88
C SER A 100 -8.11 -0.15 -21.72
N LYS A 101 -8.63 -0.16 -20.49
CA LYS A 101 -10.03 0.18 -20.20
C LYS A 101 -10.38 1.62 -20.53
N LEU A 102 -9.48 2.58 -20.28
CA LEU A 102 -9.67 3.98 -20.68
C LEU A 102 -9.75 4.13 -22.20
N TYR A 103 -8.87 3.45 -22.95
CA TYR A 103 -8.94 3.46 -24.41
C TYR A 103 -10.23 2.83 -24.94
N GLN A 104 -10.66 1.70 -24.37
CA GLN A 104 -11.95 1.10 -24.73
C GLN A 104 -13.11 2.05 -24.49
N ARG A 105 -13.10 2.80 -23.37
CA ARG A 105 -14.12 3.81 -23.06
C ARG A 105 -14.14 4.94 -24.08
N ILE A 106 -12.97 5.47 -24.43
CA ILE A 106 -12.83 6.52 -25.45
C ILE A 106 -13.37 6.02 -26.79
N LEU A 107 -12.98 4.82 -27.23
CA LEU A 107 -13.45 4.23 -28.49
C LEU A 107 -14.95 3.92 -28.50
N SER A 108 -15.55 3.65 -27.34
CA SER A 108 -17.00 3.43 -27.18
C SER A 108 -17.82 4.72 -27.05
N SER A 109 -17.16 5.88 -26.89
CA SER A 109 -17.85 7.17 -26.75
C SER A 109 -18.32 7.70 -28.11
N ASP A 110 -19.41 8.47 -28.11
CA ASP A 110 -19.98 9.03 -29.35
C ASP A 110 -18.93 9.75 -30.20
N TRP A 111 -18.82 9.33 -31.46
CA TRP A 111 -17.87 9.88 -32.43
C TRP A 111 -17.98 11.40 -32.59
N MET A 112 -19.15 12.00 -32.37
CA MET A 112 -19.34 13.45 -32.37
C MET A 112 -18.57 14.17 -31.25
N LYS A 113 -18.52 13.60 -30.04
CA LYS A 113 -17.77 14.19 -28.91
C LYS A 113 -16.27 14.12 -29.13
N ILE A 114 -15.80 13.06 -29.79
CA ILE A 114 -14.39 12.84 -30.11
C ILE A 114 -13.92 13.78 -31.22
N LYS A 115 -14.77 14.07 -32.22
CA LYS A 115 -14.47 15.01 -33.32
C LYS A 115 -14.31 16.47 -32.86
N LEU A 116 -14.97 16.86 -31.77
CA LEU A 116 -14.94 18.21 -31.19
C LEU A 116 -13.77 18.42 -30.22
N SER A 117 -13.11 17.34 -29.78
CA SER A 117 -11.98 17.40 -28.86
C SER A 117 -10.67 17.14 -29.59
N ASP A 118 -9.68 18.00 -29.35
CA ASP A 118 -8.33 17.85 -29.89
C ASP A 118 -7.71 16.51 -29.42
N GLN A 119 -7.29 15.66 -30.36
CA GLN A 119 -6.80 14.30 -30.05
C GLN A 119 -5.60 14.35 -29.09
N GLU A 120 -4.76 15.37 -29.24
CA GLU A 120 -3.61 15.63 -28.38
C GLU A 120 -4.04 15.96 -26.93
N ASN A 121 -5.13 16.72 -26.77
CA ASN A 121 -5.66 17.08 -25.46
C ASN A 121 -6.29 15.87 -24.74
N ILE A 122 -6.95 14.98 -25.49
CA ILE A 122 -7.43 13.69 -24.93
C ILE A 122 -6.26 12.83 -24.46
N ARG A 123 -5.19 12.73 -25.28
CA ARG A 123 -3.99 11.97 -24.93
C ARG A 123 -3.32 12.50 -23.67
N GLN A 124 -3.13 13.82 -23.57
CA GLN A 124 -2.56 14.46 -22.38
C GLN A 124 -3.41 14.24 -21.13
N LYS A 125 -4.75 14.31 -21.24
CA LYS A 125 -5.65 14.02 -20.11
C LYS A 125 -5.55 12.55 -19.67
N LEU A 126 -5.40 11.63 -20.61
CA LEU A 126 -5.25 10.21 -20.32
C LEU A 126 -3.91 9.91 -19.63
N GLU A 127 -2.81 10.50 -20.12
CA GLU A 127 -1.50 10.38 -19.48
C GLU A 127 -1.49 10.97 -18.07
N ARG A 128 -2.09 12.15 -17.86
CA ARG A 128 -2.24 12.76 -16.52
C ARG A 128 -3.12 11.93 -15.58
N ALA A 129 -4.18 11.31 -16.10
CA ALA A 129 -5.03 10.43 -15.30
C ALA A 129 -4.28 9.17 -14.88
N CYS A 130 -3.54 8.54 -15.80
CA CYS A 130 -2.71 7.37 -15.49
C CYS A 130 -1.62 7.70 -14.47
N SER A 131 -0.92 8.82 -14.60
CA SER A 131 0.12 9.22 -13.63
C SER A 131 -0.45 9.53 -12.26
N SER A 132 -1.62 10.17 -12.18
CA SER A 132 -2.30 10.46 -10.92
C SER A 132 -2.75 9.17 -10.21
N VAL A 133 -3.28 8.21 -10.97
CA VAL A 133 -3.70 6.90 -10.45
C VAL A 133 -2.48 6.07 -10.02
N GLN A 134 -1.39 6.11 -10.77
CA GLN A 134 -0.12 5.48 -10.37
C GLN A 134 0.35 6.01 -9.01
N PHE A 135 0.43 7.34 -8.87
CA PHE A 135 0.88 7.97 -7.64
C PHE A 135 0.00 7.58 -6.44
N LEU A 136 -1.33 7.64 -6.61
CA LEU A 136 -2.28 7.23 -5.56
C LEU A 136 -2.09 5.75 -5.16
N PHE A 137 -1.91 4.86 -6.12
CA PHE A 137 -1.70 3.44 -5.81
C PHE A 137 -0.37 3.18 -5.10
N GLU A 138 0.70 3.81 -5.56
CA GLU A 138 2.02 3.66 -4.94
C GLU A 138 1.99 4.16 -3.48
N ASP A 139 1.35 5.31 -3.24
CA ASP A 139 1.17 5.92 -1.91
C ASP A 139 0.31 5.05 -0.99
N ILE A 140 -0.86 4.56 -1.46
CA ILE A 140 -1.71 3.65 -0.66
C ILE A 140 -0.95 2.38 -0.26
N LEU A 141 -0.18 1.80 -1.18
CA LEU A 141 0.59 0.58 -0.91
C LEU A 141 1.75 0.84 0.07
N ASP A 142 2.37 2.02 0.04
CA ASP A 142 3.39 2.39 1.01
C ASP A 142 2.79 2.69 2.38
N GLN A 143 1.67 3.41 2.45
CA GLN A 143 0.93 3.64 3.69
C GLN A 143 0.46 2.33 4.34
N LEU A 144 -0.02 1.35 3.56
CA LEU A 144 -0.36 0.02 4.07
C LEU A 144 0.84 -0.69 4.69
N LYS A 145 2.03 -0.54 4.09
CA LYS A 145 3.26 -1.12 4.63
C LYS A 145 3.68 -0.44 5.93
N GLU A 146 3.62 0.89 5.98
CA GLU A 146 3.91 1.65 7.20
C GLU A 146 2.94 1.32 8.33
N MET A 147 1.64 1.22 8.02
CA MET A 147 0.61 0.82 8.97
C MET A 147 0.85 -0.59 9.52
N ASN A 148 1.25 -1.54 8.65
CA ASN A 148 1.59 -2.90 9.07
C ASN A 148 2.84 -2.92 9.99
N ARG A 149 3.89 -2.15 9.65
CA ARG A 149 5.08 -2.01 10.50
C ARG A 149 4.73 -1.40 11.85
N PHE A 150 3.88 -0.38 11.86
CA PHE A 150 3.39 0.24 13.09
C PHE A 150 2.63 -0.76 13.96
N LEU A 151 1.69 -1.53 13.38
CA LEU A 151 0.95 -2.58 14.09
C LEU A 151 1.86 -3.63 14.70
N LEU A 152 2.83 -4.14 13.93
CA LEU A 152 3.82 -5.10 14.43
C LEU A 152 4.63 -4.53 15.59
N THR A 153 5.07 -3.28 15.46
CA THR A 153 5.82 -2.59 16.53
C THR A 153 4.95 -2.47 17.78
N MET A 154 3.70 -2.05 17.66
CA MET A 154 2.77 -1.95 18.79
C MET A 154 2.49 -3.31 19.45
N MET A 155 2.33 -4.38 18.67
CA MET A 155 2.19 -5.74 19.21
C MET A 155 3.44 -6.19 19.98
N THR A 156 4.63 -5.94 19.44
CA THR A 156 5.89 -6.29 20.12
C THR A 156 6.11 -5.49 21.40
N VAL A 157 5.83 -4.19 21.39
CA VAL A 157 5.90 -3.35 22.58
C VAL A 157 4.85 -3.79 23.61
N PHE A 158 3.64 -4.12 23.18
CA PHE A 158 2.60 -4.63 24.07
C PHE A 158 3.01 -5.91 24.78
N TYR A 159 3.68 -6.83 24.06
CA TYR A 159 4.17 -8.08 24.63
C TYR A 159 5.29 -7.87 25.68
N ILE A 160 6.19 -6.91 25.46
CA ILE A 160 7.33 -6.64 26.36
C ILE A 160 6.91 -5.76 27.54
N CYS A 161 6.20 -4.67 27.26
CA CYS A 161 5.81 -3.65 28.22
C CYS A 161 4.44 -3.05 27.84
N PRO A 162 3.34 -3.68 28.26
CA PRO A 162 1.99 -3.25 27.88
C PRO A 162 1.66 -1.82 28.34
N MET A 163 2.25 -1.37 29.46
CA MET A 163 2.10 0.01 29.94
C MET A 163 2.72 1.05 28.99
N ALA A 164 3.87 0.74 28.38
CA ALA A 164 4.48 1.63 27.39
C ALA A 164 3.60 1.74 26.13
N CYS A 165 2.96 0.64 25.72
CA CYS A 165 2.03 0.62 24.60
C CYS A 165 0.81 1.53 24.83
N LEU A 166 0.22 1.50 26.04
CA LEU A 166 -0.88 2.40 26.41
C LEU A 166 -0.45 3.88 26.37
N LEU A 167 0.73 4.21 26.88
CA LEU A 167 1.28 5.58 26.83
C LEU A 167 1.49 6.05 25.39
N ILE A 168 2.08 5.22 24.52
CA ILE A 168 2.26 5.53 23.10
C ILE A 168 0.89 5.73 22.43
N GLY A 169 -0.09 4.89 22.74
CA GLY A 169 -1.46 5.02 22.22
C GLY A 169 -2.12 6.34 22.65
N MET A 170 -1.99 6.74 23.91
CA MET A 170 -2.52 8.02 24.39
C MET A 170 -1.84 9.22 23.73
N ILE A 171 -0.52 9.20 23.56
CA ILE A 171 0.24 10.25 22.87
C ILE A 171 -0.18 10.34 21.39
N TYR A 172 -0.36 9.20 20.72
CA TYR A 172 -0.82 9.16 19.34
C TYR A 172 -2.24 9.71 19.19
N PHE A 173 -3.16 9.30 20.08
CA PHE A 173 -4.54 9.76 20.04
C PHE A 173 -4.66 11.28 20.29
N SER A 174 -3.92 11.79 21.26
CA SER A 174 -3.89 13.23 21.58
C SER A 174 -3.25 14.06 20.47
N SER A 175 -2.15 13.62 19.87
CA SER A 175 -1.54 14.30 18.71
C SER A 175 -2.43 14.25 17.47
N TYR A 176 -3.12 13.13 17.22
CA TYR A 176 -4.09 13.01 16.14
C TYR A 176 -5.28 13.96 16.34
N TYR A 177 -5.81 14.04 17.57
CA TYR A 177 -6.89 14.97 17.90
C TYR A 177 -6.48 16.43 17.67
N LEU A 178 -5.26 16.81 18.09
CA LEU A 178 -4.72 18.15 17.84
C LEU A 178 -4.52 18.43 16.34
N TYR A 179 -4.07 17.44 15.58
CA TYR A 179 -3.92 17.55 14.13
C TYR A 179 -5.26 17.77 13.43
N LEU A 180 -6.29 16.98 13.77
CA LEU A 180 -7.65 17.14 13.25
C LEU A 180 -8.22 18.52 13.57
N ASN A 181 -8.06 18.99 14.81
CA ASN A 181 -8.53 20.32 15.19
C ASN A 181 -7.83 21.41 14.36
N LYS A 182 -6.49 21.33 14.21
CA LYS A 182 -5.73 22.27 13.37
C LYS A 182 -6.16 22.23 11.90
N GLN A 183 -6.42 21.05 11.34
CA GLN A 183 -6.95 20.94 9.98
C GLN A 183 -8.36 21.54 9.87
N SER A 184 -9.22 21.31 10.86
CA SER A 184 -10.58 21.84 10.86
C SER A 184 -10.59 23.37 10.92
N GLU A 185 -9.72 23.98 11.72
CA GLU A 185 -9.54 25.43 11.77
C GLU A 185 -9.01 25.99 10.44
N ASN A 186 -8.00 25.35 9.85
CA ASN A 186 -7.48 25.76 8.53
C ASN A 186 -8.56 25.67 7.43
N LEU A 187 -9.40 24.63 7.45
CA LEU A 187 -10.50 24.46 6.49
C LEU A 187 -11.63 25.48 6.71
N LEU A 188 -11.88 25.89 7.95
CA LEU A 188 -12.82 26.96 8.29
C LEU A 188 -12.34 28.31 7.74
N HIS A 189 -11.04 28.62 7.86
CA HIS A 189 -10.45 29.86 7.33
C HIS A 189 -10.42 29.94 5.80
N ILE A 190 -10.39 28.82 5.08
CA ILE A 190 -10.45 28.80 3.61
C ILE A 190 -11.89 29.01 3.09
N LYS A 191 -12.90 28.79 3.93
CA LYS A 191 -14.33 28.96 3.59
C LYS A 191 -14.88 30.37 3.85
N THR A 192 -14.23 31.15 4.72
CA THR A 192 -14.52 32.57 4.99
C THR A 192 -13.70 33.47 4.10
#